data_AF-A0A838YIA9-F1
#
_entry.id   AF-A0A838YIA9-F1
#
_cell.length_a   1.000
_cell.length_b   1.000
_cell.length_c   1.000
_cell.angle_alpha   90.00
_cell.angle_beta   90.00
_cell.angle_gamma   90.00
#
_symmetry.space_group_name_H-M   'P 1'
#
loop_
_entity.id
_entity.type
_entity.pdbx_description
1 polymer ?
#
loop_
_entity_poly.entity_id
_entity_poly.type
_entity_poly.pdbx_seq_one_letter_code
_entity_poly.pdbx_strand_id
1 'polypeptide(L)' 'MSKTNFVNIASKKIAKDIMHIPETIKHDSTITDFAKKLAQLDVSRLVIKKDEKHIGIATTKD' A
#
# COMPACT_ATOMS: atom_id res chain seq x y z
N MET A 1 12.75 -44.53 17.03
CA MET A 1 12.26 -43.20 17.45
C MET A 1 11.78 -42.45 16.21
N SER A 2 10.46 -42.37 16.02
CA SER A 2 9.85 -41.66 14.89
C SER A 2 9.91 -40.15 15.14
N LYS A 3 10.57 -39.39 14.27
CA LYS A 3 10.53 -37.93 14.28
C LYS A 3 9.15 -37.50 13.75
N THR A 4 8.24 -37.18 14.67
CA THR A 4 6.95 -36.60 14.31
C THR A 4 7.19 -35.17 13.84
N ASN A 5 7.05 -34.94 12.53
CA ASN A 5 7.08 -33.61 11.95
C ASN A 5 5.74 -32.92 12.25
N PHE A 6 5.77 -31.91 13.12
CA PHE A 6 4.66 -30.97 13.27
C PHE A 6 4.62 -30.08 12.02
N VAL A 7 3.77 -30.44 11.05
CA VAL A 7 3.44 -29.52 9.96
C VAL A 7 2.53 -28.45 10.56
N ASN A 8 3.09 -27.25 10.79
CA ASN A 8 2.31 -26.08 11.14
C ASN A 8 1.47 -25.67 9.93
N ILE A 9 0.18 -26.03 9.92
CA ILE A 9 -0.80 -25.63 8.88
C ILE A 9 -1.27 -24.20 9.16
N ALA A 10 -0.34 -23.26 9.22
CA ALA A 10 -0.64 -21.86 8.93
C ALA A 10 -0.43 -21.72 7.43
N SER A 11 -1.51 -21.54 6.65
CA SER A 11 -1.41 -21.31 5.21
C SER A 11 -0.40 -20.19 4.94
N LYS A 12 0.73 -20.52 4.33
CA LYS A 12 1.81 -19.57 4.05
C LYS A 12 1.33 -18.53 3.02
N LYS A 13 0.77 -17.42 3.49
CA LYS A 13 0.42 -16.28 2.63
C LYS A 13 1.70 -15.56 2.21
N ILE A 14 1.83 -15.29 0.91
CA ILE A 14 2.87 -14.45 0.33
C ILE A 14 2.32 -13.04 0.08
N ALA A 15 3.20 -12.05 -0.14
CA ALA A 15 2.78 -10.67 -0.39
C ALA A 15 1.78 -10.55 -1.56
N LYS A 16 1.95 -11.40 -2.59
CA LYS A 16 1.05 -11.47 -3.74
C LYS A 16 -0.39 -11.81 -3.36
N ASP A 17 -0.61 -12.50 -2.25
CA ASP A 17 -1.94 -12.94 -1.80
C ASP A 17 -2.72 -11.83 -1.08
N ILE A 18 -2.07 -10.70 -0.76
CA ILE A 18 -2.64 -9.61 0.05
C ILE A 18 -2.47 -8.22 -0.59
N MET A 19 -1.62 -8.10 -1.61
CA MET A 19 -1.37 -6.82 -2.28
C MET A 19 -2.58 -6.35 -3.08
N HIS A 20 -2.76 -5.03 -3.12
CA HIS A 20 -3.74 -4.36 -3.97
C HIS A 20 -3.02 -3.30 -4.81
N ILE A 21 -3.66 -2.84 -5.89
CA ILE A 21 -3.16 -1.70 -6.67
C ILE A 21 -3.28 -0.46 -5.79
N PRO A 22 -2.19 0.30 -5.56
CA PRO A 22 -2.23 1.46 -4.69
C PRO A 22 -2.93 2.64 -5.37
N GLU A 23 -3.63 3.42 -4.56
CA GLU A 23 -4.16 4.72 -4.97
C GLU A 23 -3.02 5.74 -5.15
N THR A 24 -3.16 6.58 -6.17
CA THR A 24 -2.09 7.49 -6.62
C THR A 24 -2.54 8.94 -6.65
N ILE A 25 -1.59 9.86 -6.61
CA ILE A 25 -1.82 11.29 -6.84
C ILE A 25 -0.71 11.87 -7.73
N LYS A 26 -1.04 12.89 -8.52
CA LYS A 26 -0.02 13.52 -9.37
C LYS A 26 0.96 14.35 -8.52
N HIS A 27 2.21 14.39 -8.94
CA HIS A 27 3.29 15.10 -8.23
C HIS A 27 3.11 16.61 -8.06
N ASP A 28 2.21 17.20 -8.84
CA ASP A 28 1.91 18.63 -8.93
C ASP A 28 0.54 18.95 -8.30
N SER A 29 -0.09 17.95 -7.66
CA SER A 29 -1.31 18.18 -6.88
C SER A 29 -0.99 18.97 -5.62
N THR A 30 -1.95 19.78 -5.17
CA THR A 30 -1.77 20.57 -3.94
C THR A 30 -1.92 19.68 -2.70
N ILE A 31 -1.42 20.16 -1.55
CA ILE A 31 -1.64 19.51 -0.25
C ILE A 31 -3.14 19.38 0.06
N THR A 32 -3.95 20.35 -0.35
CA THR A 32 -5.41 20.31 -0.20
C THR A 32 -6.02 19.18 -1.02
N ASP A 33 -5.57 18.96 -2.25
CA ASP A 33 -6.05 17.85 -3.08
C ASP A 33 -5.65 16.50 -2.50
N PHE A 34 -4.41 16.41 -1.99
CA PHE A 34 -3.92 15.24 -1.27
C PHE A 34 -4.81 14.90 -0.06
N ALA A 35 -5.05 15.87 0.84
CA ALA A 35 -5.87 15.69 2.03
C ALA A 35 -7.32 15.30 1.68
N LYS A 36 -7.92 15.96 0.68
CA LYS A 36 -9.26 15.61 0.18
C LYS A 36 -9.32 14.17 -0.32
N LYS A 37 -8.33 13.75 -1.13
CA LYS A 37 -8.31 12.41 -1.72
C LYS A 37 -8.12 11.33 -0.65
N LEU A 38 -7.27 11.56 0.36
CA LEU A 38 -7.15 10.68 1.53
C LEU A 38 -8.50 10.48 2.24
N ALA A 39 -9.19 11.57 2.54
CA ALA A 39 -10.48 11.53 3.23
C ALA A 39 -11.59 10.87 2.40
N GLN A 40 -11.62 11.11 1.08
CA GLN A 40 -12.61 10.52 0.17
C GLN A 40 -12.45 9.01 0.01
N LEU A 41 -11.21 8.52 0.03
CA LEU A 41 -10.89 7.11 -0.18
C LEU A 41 -10.78 6.32 1.13
N ASP A 42 -10.84 6.99 2.28
CA ASP A 42 -10.58 6.41 3.60
C ASP A 42 -9.23 5.67 3.67
N VAL A 43 -8.18 6.34 3.16
CA VAL A 43 -6.80 5.81 3.18
C VAL A 43 -5.85 6.80 3.83
N SER A 44 -4.74 6.28 4.37
CA SER A 44 -3.74 7.07 5.11
C SER A 44 -2.52 7.50 4.27
N ARG A 45 -2.46 7.09 2.99
CA ARG A 45 -1.30 7.29 2.12
C ARG A 45 -1.70 7.21 0.65
N LEU A 46 -0.98 7.95 -0.19
CA LEU A 46 -1.08 7.85 -1.64
C LEU A 46 0.32 7.76 -2.24
N VAL A 47 0.45 7.00 -3.33
CA VAL A 47 1.68 6.95 -4.12
C VAL A 47 1.76 8.18 -5.03
N ILE A 48 2.87 8.89 -5.01
CA ILE A 48 3.09 10.06 -5.86
C ILE A 48 3.55 9.60 -7.24
N LYS A 49 2.82 10.02 -8.27
CA LYS A 49 3.10 9.69 -9.67
C LYS A 49 3.51 10.94 -10.46
N LYS A 50 4.57 10.80 -11.25
CA LYS A 50 4.95 11.76 -12.30
C LYS A 50 5.02 10.98 -13.61
N ASP A 51 4.23 11.39 -14.60
CA ASP A 51 4.04 10.64 -15.84
C ASP A 51 3.63 9.19 -15.52
N GLU A 52 4.39 8.20 -16.00
CA GLU A 52 4.18 6.77 -15.74
C GLU A 52 5.05 6.20 -14.60
N LYS A 53 5.74 7.07 -13.84
CA LYS A 53 6.67 6.64 -12.79
C LYS A 53 6.12 6.94 -11.39
N HIS A 54 6.24 5.96 -10.50
CA HIS A 54 6.09 6.17 -9.05
C HIS A 54 7.36 6.83 -8.53
N ILE A 55 7.24 8.04 -7.98
CA ILE A 55 8.40 8.83 -7.53
C ILE A 55 8.46 9.00 -6.00
N GLY A 56 7.42 8.59 -5.28
CA GLY A 56 7.39 8.70 -3.83
C GLY A 56 6.07 8.25 -3.21
N ILE A 57 5.96 8.49 -1.91
CA ILE A 57 4.76 8.25 -1.11
C ILE A 57 4.59 9.45 -0.18
N ALA A 58 3.34 9.90 0.00
CA ALA A 58 2.99 10.86 1.03
C ALA A 58 1.94 10.23 1.95
N THR A 59 1.99 10.59 3.23
CA THR A 59 1.14 10.04 4.28
C THR A 59 0.43 11.15 5.03
N THR A 60 -0.52 10.80 5.89
CA THR A 60 -1.19 11.76 6.78
C THR A 60 -0.26 12.45 7.80
N LYS A 61 1.02 12.06 7.89
CA LYS A 61 1.99 12.63 8.83
C LYS A 61 2.93 13.66 8.19
N ASP A 62 2.96 13.70 6.86
CA ASP A 62 3.74 14.67 6.08
C ASP A 62 2.96 15.99 5.94
#